data_AF-X1F4P2-F1
#
_entry.id   AF-X1F4P2-F1
#
_cell.length_a   1.000
_cell.length_b   1.000
_cell.length_c   1.000
_cell.angle_alpha   90.00
_cell.angle_beta   90.00
_cell.angle_gamma   90.00
#
_symmetry.space_group_name_H-M   'P 1'
#
loop_
_entity.id
_entity.type
_entity.pdbx_description
1 polymer ?
#
loop_
_entity_poly.entity_id
_entity_poly.type
_entity_poly.pdbx_seq_one_letter_code
_entity_poly.pdbx_strand_id
1 'polypeptide(L)'
;MKNKLANHLLVCGVILTLFVSFANSGAFAQSEEEAEQVIQQASDKLKTVLSMLEELVDINSEARVIILQTDNSLQLINEAKQLFRDAQYDRSIQKANQALTQLEDIEA
;
A
#
# COMPACT_ATOMS: atom_id res chain seq x y z
N MET A 1 44.24 -35.04 -26.20
CA MET A 1 43.59 -33.71 -26.10
C MET A 1 42.20 -33.85 -25.48
N LYS A 2 42.19 -34.31 -24.22
CA LYS A 2 41.02 -34.39 -23.33
C LYS A 2 41.15 -33.20 -22.36
N ASN A 3 40.05 -32.67 -21.85
CA ASN A 3 39.97 -31.65 -20.77
C ASN A 3 39.79 -30.18 -21.18
N LYS A 4 38.87 -29.85 -22.11
CA LYS A 4 38.38 -28.46 -22.22
C LYS A 4 36.86 -28.28 -22.16
N LEU A 5 36.08 -29.37 -22.23
CA LEU A 5 34.61 -29.30 -22.21
C LEU A 5 33.97 -29.53 -20.84
N ALA A 6 34.68 -30.06 -19.84
CA ALA A 6 34.10 -30.37 -18.54
C ALA A 6 33.99 -29.15 -17.59
N ASN A 7 34.77 -28.09 -17.80
CA ASN A 7 34.79 -26.94 -16.88
C ASN A 7 33.70 -25.90 -17.13
N HIS A 8 33.04 -25.89 -18.29
CA HIS A 8 31.97 -24.92 -18.56
C HIS A 8 30.59 -25.36 -18.10
N LEU A 9 30.36 -26.68 -17.94
CA LEU A 9 29.06 -27.19 -17.51
C LEU A 9 28.84 -27.04 -15.99
N LEU A 10 29.92 -26.98 -15.21
CA LEU A 10 29.86 -26.89 -13.75
C LEU A 10 29.66 -25.45 -13.24
N VAL A 11 30.06 -24.44 -14.01
CA VAL A 11 29.92 -23.03 -13.61
C VAL A 11 28.50 -22.50 -13.84
N CYS A 12 27.77 -23.01 -14.83
CA CYS A 12 26.36 -22.63 -15.03
C CYS A 12 25.42 -23.27 -13.99
N GLY A 13 25.77 -24.43 -13.44
CA GLY A 13 24.93 -25.12 -12.44
C GLY A 13 24.93 -24.48 -11.05
N VAL A 14 26.01 -23.76 -10.69
CA VAL A 14 26.16 -23.11 -9.36
C VAL A 14 25.57 -21.69 -9.34
N ILE A 15 25.50 -21.01 -10.48
CA ILE A 15 24.91 -19.66 -10.55
C ILE A 15 23.37 -19.73 -10.51
N LEU A 16 22.76 -20.79 -11.05
CA LEU A 16 21.30 -20.93 -11.06
C LEU A 16 20.70 -21.29 -9.68
N THR A 17 21.46 -21.89 -8.77
CA THR A 17 20.96 -22.23 -7.42
C THR A 17 21.08 -21.08 -6.41
N LEU A 18 21.82 -20.01 -6.72
CA LEU A 18 21.98 -18.85 -5.83
C LEU A 18 20.94 -17.75 -6.05
N PHE A 19 20.23 -17.74 -7.18
CA PHE A 19 19.23 -16.71 -7.49
C PHE A 19 17.79 -17.04 -7.08
N VAL A 20 17.47 -18.31 -6.81
CA VAL A 20 16.10 -18.69 -6.42
C VAL A 20 15.76 -18.24 -4.99
N SER A 21 16.76 -17.97 -4.14
CA SER A 21 16.54 -17.50 -2.76
C SER A 21 16.37 -15.99 -2.61
N PHE A 22 16.70 -15.18 -3.62
CA PHE A 22 16.58 -13.71 -3.57
C PHE A 22 15.28 -13.15 -4.17
N ALA A 23 14.57 -13.94 -4.99
CA ALA A 23 13.32 -13.50 -5.58
C ALA A 23 12.19 -13.35 -4.55
N ASN A 24 12.26 -14.08 -3.43
CA ASN A 24 11.19 -14.08 -2.43
C ASN A 24 11.34 -12.96 -1.39
N SER A 25 12.54 -12.40 -1.18
CA SER A 25 12.75 -11.31 -0.21
C SER A 25 12.51 -9.92 -0.80
N GLY A 26 12.68 -9.75 -2.12
CA GLY A 26 12.45 -8.46 -2.80
C GLY A 26 10.97 -8.07 -2.91
N ALA A 27 10.09 -9.03 -3.15
CA ALA A 27 8.65 -8.77 -3.28
C ALA A 27 8.00 -8.32 -1.96
N PHE A 28 8.43 -8.90 -0.82
CA PHE A 28 7.92 -8.50 0.50
C PHE A 28 8.34 -7.08 0.87
N ALA A 29 9.62 -6.74 0.69
CA ALA A 29 10.12 -5.40 0.99
C ALA A 29 9.45 -4.32 0.12
N GLN A 30 9.17 -4.63 -1.14
CA GLN A 30 8.46 -3.71 -2.04
C GLN A 30 6.99 -3.52 -1.62
N SER A 31 6.28 -4.59 -1.25
CA SER A 31 4.89 -4.50 -0.80
C SER A 31 4.73 -3.75 0.53
N GLU A 32 5.71 -3.87 1.42
CA GLU A 32 5.74 -3.15 2.70
C GLU A 32 5.90 -1.64 2.46
N GLU A 33 6.89 -1.24 1.66
CA GLU A 33 7.13 0.17 1.33
C GLU A 33 5.91 0.79 0.63
N GLU A 34 5.32 0.08 -0.33
CA GLU A 34 4.10 0.53 -1.02
C GLU A 34 2.94 0.70 -0.03
N ALA A 35 2.71 -0.27 0.85
CA ALA A 35 1.65 -0.18 1.86
C ALA A 35 1.84 1.03 2.79
N GLU A 36 3.06 1.30 3.23
CA GLU A 36 3.38 2.47 4.05
C GLU A 36 3.09 3.78 3.30
N GLN A 37 3.54 3.89 2.04
CA GLN A 37 3.31 5.07 1.22
C GLN A 37 1.82 5.34 0.99
N VAL A 38 1.04 4.32 0.63
CA VAL A 38 -0.41 4.48 0.36
C VAL A 38 -1.18 4.80 1.65
N ILE A 39 -0.83 4.18 2.79
CA ILE A 39 -1.43 4.55 4.10
C ILE A 39 -1.13 6.01 4.43
N GLN A 40 0.09 6.47 4.18
CA GLN A 40 0.50 7.84 4.46
C GLN A 40 -0.26 8.84 3.58
N GLN A 41 -0.36 8.56 2.28
CA GLN A 41 -1.15 9.35 1.34
C GLN A 41 -2.62 9.46 1.77
N ALA A 42 -3.25 8.32 2.10
CA ALA A 42 -4.63 8.29 2.59
C ALA A 42 -4.81 9.10 3.88
N SER A 43 -3.85 8.99 4.80
CA SER A 43 -3.88 9.73 6.08
C SER A 43 -3.72 11.24 5.88
N ASP A 44 -2.87 11.67 4.95
CA ASP A 44 -2.69 13.10 4.66
C ASP A 44 -3.88 13.69 3.91
N LYS A 45 -4.47 12.94 2.97
CA LYS A 45 -5.71 13.31 2.30
C LYS A 45 -6.86 13.46 3.30
N LEU A 46 -6.99 12.54 4.25
CA LEU A 46 -7.98 12.62 5.32
C LEU A 46 -7.83 13.91 6.14
N LYS A 47 -6.60 14.33 6.46
CA LYS A 47 -6.37 15.60 7.17
C LYS A 47 -6.87 16.79 6.37
N THR A 48 -6.60 16.83 5.06
CA THR A 48 -7.11 17.89 4.18
C THR A 48 -8.63 17.96 4.21
N VAL A 49 -9.31 16.81 4.04
CA VAL A 49 -10.78 16.75 4.08
C VAL A 49 -11.33 17.17 5.44
N LEU A 50 -10.70 16.76 6.55
CA LEU A 50 -11.10 17.19 7.88
C LEU A 50 -10.96 18.71 8.06
N SER A 51 -9.89 19.32 7.56
CA SER A 51 -9.74 20.78 7.56
C SER A 51 -10.82 21.48 6.73
N MET A 52 -11.19 20.94 5.56
CA MET A 52 -12.32 21.46 4.77
C MET A 52 -13.65 21.38 5.53
N LEU A 53 -13.89 20.28 6.25
CA LEU A 53 -15.08 20.10 7.07
C LEU A 53 -15.14 21.09 8.25
N GLU A 54 -13.99 21.43 8.86
CA GLU A 54 -13.91 22.43 9.92
C GLU A 54 -14.28 23.84 9.44
N GLU A 55 -14.08 24.14 8.16
CA GLU A 55 -14.45 25.41 7.53
C GLU A 55 -15.95 25.50 7.16
N LEU A 56 -16.69 24.38 7.21
CA LEU A 56 -18.12 24.37 6.91
C LEU A 56 -18.91 25.04 8.03
N VAL A 57 -19.46 26.21 7.71
CA VAL A 57 -20.27 27.02 8.64
C VAL A 57 -21.69 26.46 8.83
N ASP A 58 -22.24 25.79 7.81
CA ASP A 58 -23.61 25.26 7.82
C ASP A 58 -23.66 23.76 7.50
N ILE A 59 -24.12 22.95 8.46
CA ILE A 59 -24.32 21.51 8.26
C ILE A 59 -25.66 21.28 7.55
N ASN A 60 -25.61 21.17 6.23
CA ASN A 60 -26.73 20.76 5.38
C ASN A 60 -26.68 19.26 5.05
N SER A 61 -27.55 18.77 4.18
CA SER A 61 -27.58 17.35 3.78
C SER A 61 -26.31 16.89 3.07
N GLU A 62 -25.66 17.76 2.32
CA GLU A 62 -24.41 17.48 1.60
C GLU A 62 -23.24 17.36 2.56
N ALA A 63 -23.11 18.30 3.51
CA ALA A 63 -22.13 18.24 4.59
C ALA A 63 -22.25 16.94 5.40
N ARG A 64 -23.49 16.45 5.65
CA ARG A 64 -23.70 15.16 6.33
C ARG A 64 -23.19 13.97 5.52
N VAL A 65 -23.34 13.99 4.20
CA VAL A 65 -22.81 12.93 3.33
C VAL A 65 -21.28 12.92 3.39
N ILE A 66 -20.66 14.09 3.30
CA ILE A 66 -19.20 14.25 3.39
C ILE A 66 -18.67 13.75 4.74
N ILE A 67 -19.34 14.09 5.86
CA ILE A 67 -18.97 13.59 7.19
C ILE A 67 -19.02 12.06 7.23
N LEU A 68 -20.10 11.44 6.72
CA LEU A 68 -20.23 9.97 6.72
C LEU A 68 -19.16 9.29 5.84
N GLN A 69 -18.83 9.86 4.68
CA GLN A 69 -17.76 9.35 3.81
C GLN A 69 -16.38 9.51 4.48
N THR A 70 -16.17 10.62 5.19
CA THR A 70 -14.93 10.89 5.94
C THR A 70 -14.75 9.90 7.09
N ASP A 71 -15.82 9.60 7.85
CA ASP A 71 -15.80 8.61 8.93
C ASP A 71 -15.50 7.20 8.39
N ASN A 72 -16.11 6.80 7.27
CA ASN A 72 -15.83 5.53 6.62
C ASN A 72 -14.35 5.46 6.15
N SER A 73 -13.86 6.53 5.53
CA SER A 73 -12.46 6.62 5.09
C SER A 73 -11.47 6.50 6.27
N LEU A 74 -11.77 7.14 7.39
CA LEU A 74 -10.99 7.00 8.63
C LEU A 74 -10.99 5.54 9.12
N GLN A 75 -12.13 4.85 9.10
CA GLN A 75 -12.21 3.44 9.46
C GLN A 75 -11.33 2.58 8.54
N LEU A 76 -11.41 2.77 7.22
CA LEU A 76 -10.61 2.05 6.24
C LEU A 76 -9.10 2.28 6.43
N ILE A 77 -8.68 3.50 6.75
CA ILE A 77 -7.28 3.83 7.07
C ILE A 77 -6.83 3.10 8.35
N ASN A 78 -7.68 3.01 9.36
CA ASN A 78 -7.36 2.29 10.59
C ASN A 78 -7.26 0.78 10.35
N GLU A 79 -8.15 0.21 9.51
CA GLU A 79 -8.06 -1.18 9.06
C GLU A 79 -6.77 -1.43 8.28
N ALA A 80 -6.38 -0.53 7.36
CA ALA A 80 -5.12 -0.62 6.62
C ALA A 80 -3.91 -0.61 7.57
N LYS A 81 -3.87 0.32 8.52
CA LYS A 81 -2.79 0.38 9.54
C LYS A 81 -2.71 -0.89 10.37
N GLN A 82 -3.85 -1.50 10.71
CA GLN A 82 -3.86 -2.76 11.43
C GLN A 82 -3.31 -3.90 10.57
N LEU A 83 -3.77 -4.03 9.32
CA LEU A 83 -3.29 -5.03 8.37
C LEU A 83 -1.79 -4.89 8.09
N PHE A 84 -1.28 -3.65 8.02
CA PHE A 84 0.15 -3.37 7.90
C PHE A 84 0.94 -3.91 9.09
N ARG A 85 0.48 -3.67 10.32
CA ARG A 85 1.10 -4.20 11.54
C ARG A 85 1.09 -5.73 11.59
N ASP A 86 0.08 -6.34 10.98
CA ASP A 86 -0.07 -7.79 10.85
C ASP A 86 0.69 -8.37 9.62
N ALA A 87 1.53 -7.56 8.96
CA ALA A 87 2.28 -7.88 7.73
C ALA A 87 1.41 -8.35 6.55
N GLN A 88 0.13 -7.96 6.53
CA GLN A 88 -0.82 -8.23 5.44
C GLN A 88 -0.81 -7.07 4.43
N TYR A 89 0.35 -6.81 3.82
CA TYR A 89 0.61 -5.60 3.03
C TYR A 89 -0.34 -5.44 1.83
N ASP A 90 -0.63 -6.49 1.05
CA ASP A 90 -1.57 -6.40 -0.07
C ASP A 90 -2.97 -5.95 0.36
N ARG A 91 -3.46 -6.47 1.49
CA ARG A 91 -4.77 -6.09 2.03
C ARG A 91 -4.75 -4.68 2.62
N SER A 92 -3.63 -4.30 3.23
CA SER A 92 -3.40 -2.93 3.70
C SER A 92 -3.49 -1.94 2.54
N ILE A 93 -2.80 -2.21 1.43
CA ILE A 93 -2.83 -1.40 0.19
C ILE A 93 -4.27 -1.30 -0.33
N GLN A 94 -5.00 -2.41 -0.42
CA GLN A 94 -6.39 -2.41 -0.87
C GLN A 94 -7.29 -1.51 -0.01
N LYS A 95 -7.15 -1.58 1.31
CA LYS A 95 -7.94 -0.77 2.25
C LYS A 95 -7.57 0.72 2.18
N ALA A 96 -6.28 1.03 2.09
CA ALA A 96 -5.81 2.40 1.97
C ALA A 96 -6.25 3.03 0.62
N ASN A 97 -6.20 2.28 -0.48
CA ASN A 97 -6.71 2.74 -1.78
C ASN A 97 -8.23 2.95 -1.78
N GLN A 98 -9.01 2.09 -1.10
CA GLN A 98 -10.44 2.32 -0.93
C GLN A 98 -10.75 3.62 -0.19
N ALA A 99 -9.96 3.94 0.85
CA ALA A 99 -10.07 5.21 1.56
C ALA A 99 -9.70 6.39 0.64
N LEU A 100 -8.62 6.26 -0.14
CA LEU A 100 -8.20 7.30 -1.09
C LEU A 100 -9.29 7.63 -2.10
N THR A 101 -9.90 6.63 -2.74
CA THR A 101 -10.98 6.85 -3.70
C THR A 101 -12.16 7.59 -3.05
N GLN A 102 -12.56 7.20 -1.83
CA GLN A 102 -13.65 7.90 -1.13
C GLN A 102 -13.30 9.35 -0.77
N LEU A 103 -12.05 9.62 -0.41
CA LEU A 103 -11.59 10.97 -0.08
C LEU A 103 -11.39 11.84 -1.33
N GLU A 104 -11.00 11.25 -2.45
CA GLU A 104 -10.92 11.94 -3.75
C GLU A 104 -12.30 12.33 -4.27
N ASP A 105 -13.31 11.48 -4.09
CA ASP A 105 -14.69 11.77 -4.47
C ASP A 105 -15.28 12.96 -3.69
N ILE A 106 -14.75 13.29 -2.51
CA ILE A 106 -15.17 14.46 -1.71
C ILE A 106 -14.57 15.77 -2.27
N GLU A 107 -13.37 15.71 -2.85
CA GLU A 107 -12.68 16.89 -3.40
C GLU A 107 -13.06 17.21 -4.86
N ALA A 108 -13.76 16.30 -5.55
CA ALA A 108 -14.12 16.40 -6.97
C ALA A 108 -15.35 17.29 -7.23
#